data_AF-A0A141RAT4-F1
#
_entry.id   AF-A0A141RAT4-F1
#
_cell.length_a   1.000
_cell.length_b   1.000
_cell.length_c   1.000
_cell.angle_alpha   90.00
_cell.angle_beta   90.00
_cell.angle_gamma   90.00
#
_symmetry.space_group_name_H-M   'P 1'
#
loop_
_entity.id
_entity.type
_entity.pdbx_description
1 polymer ?
#
loop_
_entity_poly.entity_id
_entity_poly.type
_entity_poly.pdbx_seq_one_letter_code
_entity_poly.pdbx_strand_id
1 'polypeptide(L)'
;TLEYAYDDWCIYQLGKALNKPEEEIAVYAQRAMNYKNLYDKEHKLMRGKNKDGQFQSPFNPLKWGDAFTEGNSWHYTWSVFHDPQGLIDLMGGQQGFNQMMDSVFILPPVFDDSYYGGVIHEIREMQIMNMGQYAHGNQPIQHMLYLYNYSGQPWKAQHWIREVMDKLYTPNPDGYCGDEDNGQTSAWYVFSAMGFYPVCPGTDQYVMGTPYFKQMKLHLENGKTVQISAPGNSDENRYIASMTVNGKTLTRNYLTHKELMNGAKITMKMSSTPNKQRGVRESDFPYSFSKEVR
;
A
#
# COMPACT_ATOMS: atom_id res chain seq x y z
N THR A 1 10.37 2.89 -14.54
CA THR A 1 9.10 2.94 -15.32
C THR A 1 7.87 3.03 -14.44
N LEU A 2 7.71 2.14 -13.46
CA LEU A 2 6.52 2.15 -12.58
C LEU A 2 6.42 3.46 -11.78
N GLU A 3 7.51 3.86 -11.12
CA GLU A 3 7.60 5.13 -10.40
C GLU A 3 7.37 6.33 -11.34
N TYR A 4 8.03 6.38 -12.51
CA TYR A 4 7.77 7.46 -13.49
C TYR A 4 6.30 7.57 -13.92
N ALA A 5 5.55 6.46 -14.02
CA ALA A 5 4.12 6.53 -14.30
C ALA A 5 3.34 7.17 -13.13
N TYR A 6 3.73 6.90 -11.89
CA TYR A 6 3.20 7.60 -10.72
C TYR A 6 3.61 9.08 -10.69
N ASP A 7 4.87 9.40 -11.04
CA ASP A 7 5.36 10.78 -11.08
C ASP A 7 4.63 11.61 -12.15
N ASP A 8 4.40 11.03 -13.34
CA ASP A 8 3.58 11.64 -14.39
C ASP A 8 2.13 11.88 -13.90
N TRP A 9 1.57 10.97 -13.10
CA TRP A 9 0.28 11.20 -12.46
C TRP A 9 0.31 12.37 -11.46
N CYS A 10 1.38 12.51 -10.67
CA CYS A 10 1.56 13.67 -9.78
C CYS A 10 1.64 14.99 -10.55
N ILE A 11 2.36 15.02 -11.67
CA ILE A 11 2.44 16.20 -12.56
C ILE A 11 1.06 16.53 -13.12
N TYR A 12 0.30 15.51 -13.54
CA TYR A 12 -1.08 15.67 -13.99
C TYR A 12 -1.96 16.30 -12.89
N GLN A 13 -1.90 15.81 -11.64
CA GLN A 13 -2.66 16.37 -10.52
C GLN A 13 -2.30 17.83 -10.23
N LEU A 14 -1.00 18.19 -10.29
CA LEU A 14 -0.57 19.58 -10.12
C LEU A 14 -1.09 20.48 -11.24
N GLY A 15 -1.02 20.01 -12.48
CA GLY A 15 -1.57 20.72 -13.64
C GLY A 15 -3.06 21.03 -13.48
N LYS A 16 -3.85 20.05 -13.01
CA LYS A 16 -5.27 20.27 -12.65
C LYS A 16 -5.46 21.30 -11.55
N ALA A 17 -4.68 21.22 -10.46
CA ALA A 17 -4.78 22.15 -9.34
C ALA A 17 -4.45 23.60 -9.75
N LEU A 18 -3.57 23.78 -10.74
CA LEU A 18 -3.21 25.06 -11.33
C LEU A 18 -4.17 25.54 -12.43
N ASN A 19 -5.23 24.78 -12.75
CA ASN A 19 -6.15 25.04 -13.86
C ASN A 19 -5.43 25.20 -15.21
N LYS A 20 -4.41 24.36 -15.47
CA LYS A 20 -3.73 24.34 -16.77
C LYS A 20 -4.67 23.85 -17.89
N PRO A 21 -4.45 24.27 -19.15
CA PRO A 21 -5.22 23.76 -20.28
C PRO A 21 -5.13 22.23 -20.39
N GLU A 22 -6.23 21.59 -20.78
CA GLU A 22 -6.32 20.13 -20.86
C GLU A 22 -5.25 19.55 -21.81
N GLU A 23 -4.98 20.22 -22.93
CA GLU A 23 -3.96 19.85 -23.90
C GLU A 23 -2.53 19.85 -23.33
N GLU A 24 -2.26 20.69 -22.31
CA GLU A 24 -0.96 20.75 -21.64
C GLU A 24 -0.77 19.55 -20.69
N ILE A 25 -1.86 19.07 -20.07
CA ILE A 25 -1.80 18.03 -19.04
C ILE A 25 -2.14 16.62 -19.56
N ALA A 26 -2.80 16.51 -20.71
CA ALA A 26 -3.25 15.24 -21.30
C ALA A 26 -2.10 14.23 -21.52
N VAL A 27 -0.91 14.71 -21.86
CA VAL A 27 0.28 13.85 -22.03
C VAL A 27 0.66 13.13 -20.73
N TYR A 28 0.52 13.80 -19.59
CA TYR A 28 0.83 13.24 -18.27
C TYR A 28 -0.24 12.25 -17.83
N ALA A 29 -1.52 12.52 -18.11
CA ALA A 29 -2.60 11.54 -17.94
C ALA A 29 -2.36 10.26 -18.74
N GLN A 30 -1.92 10.38 -20.00
CA GLN A 30 -1.60 9.22 -20.82
C GLN A 30 -0.40 8.45 -20.25
N ARG A 31 0.67 9.15 -19.89
CA ARG A 31 1.90 8.52 -19.36
C ARG A 31 1.70 7.89 -17.99
N ALA A 32 0.77 8.40 -17.18
CA ALA A 32 0.38 7.78 -15.93
C ALA A 32 -0.12 6.34 -16.10
N MET A 33 -0.57 5.95 -17.30
CA MET A 33 -0.97 4.57 -17.62
C MET A 33 0.18 3.67 -18.07
N ASN A 34 1.43 4.16 -18.12
CA ASN A 34 2.57 3.42 -18.66
C ASN A 34 2.96 2.17 -17.85
N TYR A 35 2.52 2.04 -16.60
CA TYR A 35 2.69 0.81 -15.83
C TYR A 35 2.07 -0.41 -16.54
N LYS A 36 1.00 -0.20 -17.32
CA LYS A 36 0.35 -1.26 -18.13
C LYS A 36 1.28 -1.87 -19.17
N ASN A 37 2.31 -1.14 -19.61
CA ASN A 37 3.22 -1.60 -20.67
C ASN A 37 4.15 -2.75 -20.23
N LEU A 38 4.39 -2.87 -18.92
CA LEU A 38 5.29 -3.86 -18.32
C LEU A 38 4.56 -5.04 -17.66
N TYR A 39 3.23 -5.06 -17.69
CA TYR A 39 2.45 -6.13 -17.08
C TYR A 39 2.43 -7.37 -17.97
N ASP A 40 3.03 -8.46 -17.50
CA ASP A 40 2.99 -9.77 -18.13
C ASP A 40 1.73 -10.53 -17.69
N LYS A 41 0.82 -10.78 -18.65
CA LYS A 41 -0.45 -11.47 -18.39
C LYS A 41 -0.27 -12.94 -18.02
N GLU A 42 0.80 -13.59 -18.48
CA GLU A 42 1.07 -15.01 -18.21
C GLU A 42 1.38 -15.21 -16.73
N HIS A 43 2.25 -14.36 -16.18
CA HIS A 43 2.72 -14.45 -14.80
C HIS A 43 1.94 -13.55 -13.83
N LYS A 44 1.11 -12.64 -14.33
CA LYS A 44 0.38 -11.62 -13.55
C LYS A 44 1.31 -10.70 -12.74
N LEU A 45 2.47 -10.41 -13.31
CA LEU A 45 3.57 -9.72 -12.65
C LEU A 45 4.17 -8.67 -13.60
N MET A 46 4.83 -7.67 -13.03
CA MET A 46 5.63 -6.73 -13.82
C MET A 46 6.90 -7.41 -14.30
N ARG A 47 7.25 -7.20 -15.58
CA ARG A 47 8.39 -7.87 -16.22
C ARG A 47 9.15 -6.88 -17.11
N GLY A 48 10.48 -7.00 -17.10
CA GLY A 48 11.35 -6.24 -17.99
C GLY A 48 10.94 -6.45 -19.45
N LYS A 49 11.00 -5.38 -20.24
CA LYS A 49 10.59 -5.39 -21.65
C LYS A 49 11.68 -4.78 -22.52
N ASN A 50 12.06 -5.52 -23.55
CA ASN A 50 13.11 -5.13 -24.48
C ASN A 50 12.64 -3.98 -25.39
N LYS A 51 13.60 -3.31 -26.03
CA LYS A 51 13.33 -2.20 -26.96
C LYS A 51 12.44 -2.59 -28.15
N ASP A 52 12.49 -3.85 -28.57
CA ASP A 52 11.66 -4.41 -29.64
C ASP A 52 10.22 -4.75 -29.20
N GLY A 53 9.88 -4.50 -27.93
CA GLY A 53 8.56 -4.74 -27.35
C GLY A 53 8.33 -6.16 -26.83
N GLN A 54 9.32 -7.07 -26.93
CA GLN A 54 9.22 -8.40 -26.34
C GLN A 54 9.52 -8.36 -24.84
N PHE A 55 8.84 -9.18 -24.05
CA PHE A 55 9.22 -9.35 -22.65
C PHE A 55 10.57 -10.07 -22.55
N GLN A 56 11.43 -9.63 -21.62
CA GLN A 56 12.74 -10.22 -21.39
C GLN A 56 12.60 -11.71 -21.06
N SER A 57 13.48 -12.57 -21.61
CA SER A 57 13.48 -14.02 -21.38
C SER A 57 14.92 -14.53 -21.19
N PRO A 58 15.18 -15.53 -20.32
CA PRO A 58 14.23 -16.20 -19.42
C PRO A 58 13.77 -15.29 -18.28
N PHE A 59 12.51 -15.45 -17.83
CA PHE A 59 11.96 -14.69 -16.71
C PHE A 59 12.08 -15.46 -15.40
N ASN A 60 12.76 -14.85 -14.42
CA ASN A 60 12.75 -15.31 -13.04
C ASN A 60 12.11 -14.22 -12.17
N PRO A 61 10.88 -14.39 -11.66
CA PRO A 61 10.21 -13.38 -10.85
C PRO A 61 10.86 -13.17 -9.47
N LEU A 62 11.75 -14.08 -9.06
CA LEU A 62 12.48 -14.04 -7.79
C LEU A 62 13.89 -13.45 -7.92
N LYS A 63 14.30 -13.03 -9.13
CA LYS A 63 15.59 -12.36 -9.34
C LYS A 63 15.54 -10.94 -8.81
N TRP A 64 16.43 -10.65 -7.86
CA TRP A 64 16.58 -9.31 -7.31
C TRP A 64 17.51 -8.47 -8.17
N GLY A 65 17.24 -7.18 -8.27
CA GLY A 65 18.02 -6.28 -9.12
C GLY A 65 17.63 -6.38 -10.60
N ASP A 66 18.59 -6.12 -11.49
CA ASP A 66 18.42 -6.18 -12.95
C ASP A 66 17.34 -5.21 -13.49
N ALA A 67 16.09 -5.69 -13.63
CA ALA A 67 14.97 -4.85 -14.06
C ALA A 67 14.35 -4.03 -12.90
N PHE A 68 14.69 -4.38 -11.66
CA PHE A 68 14.21 -3.76 -10.43
C PHE A 68 15.41 -3.29 -9.59
N THR A 69 15.15 -2.53 -8.53
CA THR A 69 16.18 -2.06 -7.59
C THR A 69 15.89 -2.66 -6.21
N GLU A 70 16.89 -3.27 -5.56
CA GLU A 70 16.79 -3.81 -4.18
C GLU A 70 15.57 -4.74 -3.94
N GLY A 71 15.03 -5.34 -4.99
CA GLY A 71 13.84 -6.15 -4.92
C GLY A 71 13.64 -6.92 -6.21
N ASN A 72 12.56 -7.71 -6.25
CA ASN A 72 12.18 -8.50 -7.40
C ASN A 72 10.77 -8.12 -7.87
N SER A 73 10.24 -8.88 -8.83
CA SER A 73 8.93 -8.60 -9.41
C SER A 73 7.76 -8.70 -8.40
N TRP A 74 7.87 -9.58 -7.39
CA TRP A 74 6.89 -9.71 -6.31
C TRP A 74 6.86 -8.51 -5.38
N HIS A 75 7.88 -7.64 -5.39
CA HIS A 75 7.90 -6.41 -4.60
C HIS A 75 7.39 -5.23 -5.43
N TYR A 76 7.88 -5.09 -6.66
CA TYR A 76 7.59 -3.94 -7.51
C TYR A 76 6.24 -3.99 -8.24
N THR A 77 5.62 -5.17 -8.39
CA THR A 77 4.34 -5.27 -9.11
C THR A 77 3.24 -4.40 -8.50
N TRP A 78 3.36 -4.10 -7.20
CA TRP A 78 2.40 -3.30 -6.43
C TRP A 78 2.60 -1.79 -6.56
N SER A 79 3.68 -1.32 -7.20
CA SER A 79 4.04 0.10 -7.37
C SER A 79 3.17 0.80 -8.43
N VAL A 80 1.86 0.81 -8.19
CA VAL A 80 0.82 1.50 -8.97
C VAL A 80 -0.08 2.26 -7.99
N PHE A 81 0.54 3.15 -7.21
CA PHE A 81 -0.10 3.86 -6.09
C PHE A 81 -1.35 4.64 -6.49
N HIS A 82 -1.28 5.28 -7.66
CA HIS A 82 -2.33 6.13 -8.22
C HIS A 82 -3.45 5.37 -8.91
N ASP A 83 -3.24 4.12 -9.31
CA ASP A 83 -4.25 3.33 -10.01
C ASP A 83 -4.36 1.84 -9.59
N PRO A 84 -4.58 1.53 -8.29
CA PRO A 84 -4.80 0.15 -7.86
C PRO A 84 -5.97 -0.53 -8.57
N GLN A 85 -7.06 0.19 -8.90
CA GLN A 85 -8.15 -0.38 -9.71
C GLN A 85 -7.65 -0.83 -11.08
N GLY A 86 -6.84 -0.03 -11.79
CA GLY A 86 -6.30 -0.44 -13.07
C GLY A 86 -5.39 -1.68 -12.96
N LEU A 87 -4.64 -1.83 -11.86
CA LEU A 87 -3.87 -3.05 -11.59
C LEU A 87 -4.77 -4.25 -11.28
N ILE A 88 -5.85 -4.05 -10.52
CA ILE A 88 -6.89 -5.07 -10.26
C ILE A 88 -7.49 -5.55 -11.58
N ASP A 89 -7.78 -4.65 -12.51
CA ASP A 89 -8.36 -4.99 -13.82
C ASP A 89 -7.37 -5.82 -14.65
N LEU A 90 -6.07 -5.49 -14.65
CA LEU A 90 -5.01 -6.27 -15.30
C LEU A 90 -4.89 -7.70 -14.72
N MET A 91 -5.09 -7.86 -13.41
CA MET A 91 -5.00 -9.15 -12.72
C MET A 91 -6.22 -10.05 -12.89
N GLY A 92 -7.26 -9.58 -13.60
CA GLY A 92 -8.49 -10.32 -13.82
C GLY A 92 -9.54 -10.09 -12.73
N GLY A 93 -9.51 -8.92 -12.09
CA GLY A 93 -10.46 -8.51 -11.06
C GLY A 93 -10.00 -8.80 -9.64
N GLN A 94 -10.85 -8.43 -8.68
CA GLN A 94 -10.53 -8.43 -7.25
C GLN A 94 -10.06 -9.79 -6.73
N GLN A 95 -10.64 -10.90 -7.23
CA GLN A 95 -10.26 -12.24 -6.80
C GLN A 95 -8.82 -12.57 -7.20
N GLY A 96 -8.46 -12.34 -8.48
CA GLY A 96 -7.09 -12.57 -8.97
C GLY A 96 -6.07 -11.69 -8.26
N PHE A 97 -6.42 -10.42 -8.05
CA PHE A 97 -5.58 -9.48 -7.29
C PHE A 97 -5.34 -9.94 -5.84
N ASN A 98 -6.40 -10.34 -5.13
CA ASN A 98 -6.29 -10.84 -3.76
C ASN A 98 -5.48 -12.16 -3.67
N GLN A 99 -5.62 -13.06 -4.65
CA GLN A 99 -4.82 -14.29 -4.70
C GLN A 99 -3.33 -14.00 -4.89
N MET A 100 -2.98 -13.03 -5.74
CA MET A 100 -1.59 -12.64 -5.93
C MET A 100 -0.99 -12.02 -4.66
N MET A 101 -1.72 -11.15 -3.96
CA MET A 101 -1.26 -10.59 -2.68
C MET A 101 -1.13 -11.67 -1.59
N ASP A 102 -2.10 -12.59 -1.47
CA ASP A 102 -2.01 -13.70 -0.51
C ASP A 102 -0.76 -14.55 -0.78
N SER A 103 -0.41 -14.75 -2.06
CA SER A 103 0.76 -15.54 -2.46
C SER A 103 2.08 -14.93 -1.99
N VAL A 104 2.17 -13.61 -1.82
CA VAL A 104 3.37 -12.95 -1.28
C VAL A 104 3.74 -13.51 0.09
N PHE A 105 2.76 -13.77 0.95
CA PHE A 105 3.01 -14.32 2.29
C PHE A 105 3.18 -15.85 2.32
N ILE A 106 2.69 -16.55 1.29
CA ILE A 106 2.69 -18.02 1.20
C ILE A 106 3.97 -18.55 0.56
N LEU A 107 4.48 -17.85 -0.46
CA LEU A 107 5.69 -18.25 -1.17
C LEU A 107 6.88 -18.26 -0.21
N PRO A 108 7.77 -19.27 -0.26
CA PRO A 108 8.98 -19.24 0.55
C PRO A 108 9.86 -18.03 0.16
N PRO A 109 10.70 -17.52 1.07
CA PRO A 109 11.64 -16.42 0.80
C PRO A 109 12.84 -16.89 -0.04
N VAL A 110 12.58 -17.62 -1.13
CA VAL A 110 13.58 -17.99 -2.14
C VAL A 110 13.88 -16.77 -2.98
N PHE A 111 15.16 -16.58 -3.33
CA PHE A 111 15.64 -15.45 -4.09
C PHE A 111 16.69 -15.91 -5.11
N ASP A 112 16.93 -15.06 -6.11
CA ASP A 112 18.06 -15.16 -7.02
C ASP A 112 18.85 -13.84 -6.93
N ASP A 113 20.07 -13.94 -6.43
CA ASP A 113 21.01 -12.82 -6.17
C ASP A 113 22.09 -12.68 -7.25
N SER A 114 21.94 -13.38 -8.39
CA SER A 114 22.93 -13.42 -9.47
C SER A 114 23.31 -12.05 -10.03
N TYR A 115 22.43 -11.06 -9.93
CA TYR A 115 22.71 -9.68 -10.32
C TYR A 115 23.76 -9.01 -9.41
N TYR A 116 23.67 -9.24 -8.10
CA TYR A 116 24.57 -8.64 -7.11
C TYR A 116 25.84 -9.47 -6.90
N GLY A 117 25.82 -10.76 -7.26
CA GLY A 117 26.95 -11.68 -7.06
C GLY A 117 27.10 -12.18 -5.62
N GLY A 118 26.09 -11.97 -4.79
CA GLY A 118 26.01 -12.42 -3.41
C GLY A 118 24.80 -11.85 -2.67
N VAL A 119 24.54 -12.39 -1.48
CA VAL A 119 23.39 -11.99 -0.64
C VAL A 119 23.63 -10.63 -0.01
N ILE A 120 23.02 -9.58 -0.58
CA ILE A 120 22.93 -8.25 0.03
C ILE A 120 22.05 -8.30 1.31
N HIS A 121 22.15 -7.29 2.16
CA HIS A 121 21.53 -7.33 3.49
C HIS A 121 20.00 -7.38 3.42
N GLU A 122 19.38 -6.68 2.47
CA GLU A 122 17.94 -6.62 2.22
C GLU A 122 17.35 -8.01 1.89
N ILE A 123 18.11 -8.84 1.16
CA ILE A 123 17.74 -10.23 0.87
C ILE A 123 17.77 -11.06 2.16
N ARG A 124 18.84 -10.90 2.96
CA ARG A 124 19.01 -11.61 4.23
C ARG A 124 17.91 -11.24 5.21
N GLU A 125 17.57 -9.96 5.31
CA GLU A 125 16.51 -9.40 6.13
C GLU A 125 15.16 -10.03 5.78
N MET A 126 14.75 -10.02 4.50
CA MET A 126 13.52 -10.71 4.08
C MET A 126 13.52 -12.19 4.50
N GLN A 127 14.64 -12.89 4.30
CA GLN A 127 14.74 -14.32 4.57
C GLN A 127 14.52 -14.66 6.06
N ILE A 128 15.12 -13.91 6.97
CA ILE A 128 15.05 -14.20 8.41
C ILE A 128 13.69 -13.82 9.03
N MET A 129 12.97 -12.88 8.43
CA MET A 129 11.66 -12.46 8.94
C MET A 129 10.58 -13.52 8.73
N ASN A 130 10.78 -14.49 7.84
CA ASN A 130 9.86 -15.62 7.62
C ASN A 130 8.40 -15.14 7.41
N MET A 131 8.22 -14.23 6.44
CA MET A 131 6.92 -13.70 5.99
C MET A 131 6.74 -13.87 4.47
N GLY A 132 7.29 -14.95 3.95
CA GLY A 132 7.35 -15.24 2.52
C GLY A 132 8.18 -14.20 1.75
N GLN A 133 7.65 -13.69 0.64
CA GLN A 133 8.23 -12.61 -0.17
C GLN A 133 7.89 -11.20 0.37
N TYR A 134 7.28 -11.07 1.56
CA TYR A 134 7.01 -9.75 2.12
C TYR A 134 8.26 -9.14 2.78
N ALA A 135 9.04 -8.42 1.98
CA ALA A 135 10.26 -7.72 2.39
C ALA A 135 9.97 -6.34 3.01
N HIS A 136 9.39 -6.29 4.21
CA HIS A 136 8.97 -5.03 4.86
C HIS A 136 10.10 -3.99 5.06
N GLY A 137 11.32 -4.48 5.30
CA GLY A 137 12.51 -3.65 5.48
C GLY A 137 12.90 -2.85 4.23
N ASN A 138 12.26 -3.11 3.08
CA ASN A 138 12.49 -2.35 1.86
C ASN A 138 11.24 -1.59 1.40
N GLN A 139 11.44 -0.37 0.89
CA GLN A 139 10.36 0.60 0.65
C GLN A 139 9.37 0.21 -0.46
N PRO A 140 9.73 -0.49 -1.56
CA PRO A 140 8.82 -0.76 -2.67
C PRO A 140 7.53 -1.51 -2.31
N ILE A 141 7.49 -2.24 -1.19
CA ILE A 141 6.36 -3.08 -0.79
C ILE A 141 5.61 -2.58 0.45
N GLN A 142 6.08 -1.51 1.10
CA GLN A 142 5.54 -1.05 2.39
C GLN A 142 4.05 -0.68 2.35
N HIS A 143 3.54 -0.21 1.20
CA HIS A 143 2.12 0.12 1.01
C HIS A 143 1.24 -1.09 0.65
N MET A 144 1.82 -2.23 0.26
CA MET A 144 1.09 -3.37 -0.33
C MET A 144 -0.05 -3.86 0.55
N LEU A 145 0.13 -3.90 1.87
CA LEU A 145 -0.90 -4.37 2.82
C LEU A 145 -2.19 -3.57 2.70
N TYR A 146 -2.08 -2.27 2.42
CA TYR A 146 -3.22 -1.38 2.30
C TYR A 146 -4.00 -1.62 1.00
N LEU A 147 -3.42 -2.31 0.01
CA LEU A 147 -4.08 -2.58 -1.27
C LEU A 147 -5.29 -3.52 -1.15
N TYR A 148 -5.37 -4.34 -0.08
CA TYR A 148 -6.58 -5.11 0.23
C TYR A 148 -7.84 -4.23 0.42
N ASN A 149 -7.67 -2.94 0.75
CA ASN A 149 -8.78 -1.99 0.87
C ASN A 149 -9.40 -1.60 -0.48
N TYR A 150 -8.66 -1.78 -1.58
CA TYR A 150 -9.09 -1.49 -2.95
C TYR A 150 -9.79 -2.68 -3.62
N SER A 151 -9.59 -3.88 -3.07
CA SER A 151 -10.10 -5.15 -3.59
C SER A 151 -11.16 -5.79 -2.67
N GLY A 152 -11.77 -5.00 -1.79
CA GLY A 152 -12.91 -5.40 -0.96
C GLY A 152 -12.60 -6.40 0.15
N GLN A 153 -11.35 -6.50 0.60
CA GLN A 153 -10.98 -7.39 1.72
C GLN A 153 -10.18 -6.65 2.82
N PRO A 154 -10.67 -5.51 3.35
CA PRO A 154 -9.92 -4.69 4.30
C PRO A 154 -9.52 -5.44 5.59
N TRP A 155 -10.23 -6.50 5.98
CA TRP A 155 -9.83 -7.33 7.12
C TRP A 155 -8.49 -8.03 6.94
N LYS A 156 -8.07 -8.32 5.70
CA LYS A 156 -6.73 -8.87 5.44
C LYS A 156 -5.63 -7.83 5.67
N ALA A 157 -5.86 -6.57 5.29
CA ALA A 157 -4.96 -5.48 5.68
C ALA A 157 -4.85 -5.38 7.21
N GLN A 158 -5.98 -5.39 7.92
CA GLN A 158 -6.02 -5.32 9.38
C GLN A 158 -5.23 -6.46 10.04
N HIS A 159 -5.32 -7.67 9.51
CA HIS A 159 -4.53 -8.81 9.99
C HIS A 159 -3.03 -8.57 9.78
N TRP A 160 -2.60 -8.36 8.54
CA TRP A 160 -1.18 -8.29 8.20
C TRP A 160 -0.48 -7.04 8.76
N ILE A 161 -1.16 -5.90 8.85
CA ILE A 161 -0.60 -4.70 9.47
C ILE A 161 -0.27 -4.97 10.94
N ARG A 162 -1.14 -5.67 11.68
CA ARG A 162 -0.85 -6.04 13.07
C ARG A 162 0.28 -7.04 13.18
N GLU A 163 0.29 -8.07 12.35
CA GLU A 163 1.41 -9.02 12.30
C GLU A 163 2.76 -8.31 12.07
N VAL A 164 2.80 -7.36 11.13
CA VAL A 164 4.01 -6.58 10.84
C VAL A 164 4.41 -5.71 12.02
N MET A 165 3.47 -4.94 12.59
CA MET A 165 3.76 -4.07 13.73
C MET A 165 4.22 -4.83 14.98
N ASP A 166 3.63 -6.01 15.23
CA ASP A 166 3.94 -6.83 16.42
C ASP A 166 5.25 -7.61 16.25
N LYS A 167 5.60 -8.00 15.02
CA LYS A 167 6.74 -8.89 14.73
C LYS A 167 8.00 -8.15 14.29
N LEU A 168 7.87 -7.07 13.52
CA LEU A 168 8.98 -6.45 12.78
C LEU A 168 9.51 -5.16 13.41
N TYR A 169 8.93 -4.73 14.53
CA TYR A 169 9.35 -3.54 15.26
C TYR A 169 9.50 -3.85 16.75
N THR A 170 10.65 -3.53 17.32
CA THR A 170 10.90 -3.66 18.75
C THR A 170 11.55 -2.38 19.29
N PRO A 171 11.41 -2.08 20.60
CA PRO A 171 12.04 -0.91 21.20
C PRO A 171 13.53 -1.13 21.53
N ASN A 172 14.13 -2.25 21.10
CA ASN A 172 15.50 -2.62 21.39
C ASN A 172 16.49 -1.90 20.44
N PRO A 173 17.81 -1.91 20.73
CA PRO A 173 18.82 -1.35 19.83
C PRO A 173 18.82 -1.94 18.41
N ASP A 174 18.36 -3.18 18.24
CA ASP A 174 18.13 -3.90 16.98
C ASP A 174 16.65 -3.84 16.54
N GLY A 175 16.01 -2.68 16.75
CA GLY A 175 14.56 -2.52 16.74
C GLY A 175 13.85 -2.66 15.39
N TYR A 176 14.56 -2.57 14.27
CA TYR A 176 13.99 -2.60 12.93
C TYR A 176 14.30 -3.91 12.20
N CYS A 177 13.44 -4.26 11.24
CA CYS A 177 13.63 -5.45 10.40
C CYS A 177 14.51 -5.22 9.16
N GLY A 178 15.12 -4.04 9.04
CA GLY A 178 15.94 -3.56 7.92
C GLY A 178 16.34 -2.11 8.19
N ASP A 179 16.75 -1.39 7.16
CA ASP A 179 17.15 0.01 7.30
C ASP A 179 15.99 0.94 7.71
N GLU A 180 16.33 1.98 8.46
CA GLU A 180 15.36 2.97 8.97
C GLU A 180 14.95 3.98 7.88
N ASP A 181 15.88 4.28 6.97
CA ASP A 181 15.73 5.14 5.79
C ASP A 181 15.15 6.52 6.07
N ASN A 182 15.88 7.28 6.88
CA ASN A 182 15.70 8.73 7.04
C ASN A 182 14.30 9.12 7.53
N GLY A 183 13.64 8.26 8.30
CA GLY A 183 12.28 8.46 8.78
C GLY A 183 11.21 7.68 8.03
N GLN A 184 11.50 7.05 6.88
CA GLN A 184 10.49 6.34 6.07
C GLN A 184 9.90 5.15 6.84
N THR A 185 10.74 4.24 7.31
CA THR A 185 10.31 3.02 8.02
C THR A 185 9.69 3.38 9.38
N SER A 186 10.25 4.39 10.07
CA SER A 186 9.64 4.95 11.29
C SER A 186 8.26 5.56 11.05
N ALA A 187 8.10 6.37 10.00
CA ALA A 187 6.84 7.01 9.66
C ALA A 187 5.77 5.99 9.26
N TRP A 188 6.17 4.89 8.60
CA TRP A 188 5.27 3.76 8.36
C TRP A 188 4.66 3.25 9.66
N TYR A 189 5.47 3.02 10.70
CA TYR A 189 4.97 2.57 12.00
C TYR A 189 4.03 3.61 12.63
N VAL A 190 4.39 4.89 12.60
CA VAL A 190 3.57 5.98 13.16
C VAL A 190 2.19 6.05 12.49
N PHE A 191 2.13 6.06 11.16
CA PHE A 191 0.86 6.05 10.41
C PHE A 191 0.05 4.78 10.65
N SER A 192 0.70 3.62 10.56
CA SER A 192 0.06 2.32 10.80
C SER A 192 -0.51 2.23 12.21
N ALA A 193 0.20 2.74 13.22
CA ALA A 193 -0.25 2.79 14.60
C ALA A 193 -1.49 3.68 14.79
N MET A 194 -1.56 4.80 14.06
CA MET A 194 -2.77 5.65 13.99
C MET A 194 -3.96 4.95 13.34
N GLY A 195 -3.69 3.95 12.49
CA GLY A 195 -4.69 3.12 11.83
C GLY A 195 -5.03 3.54 10.41
N PHE A 196 -4.18 4.36 9.76
CA PHE A 196 -4.33 4.76 8.36
C PHE A 196 -2.99 5.15 7.73
N TYR A 197 -2.84 5.03 6.42
CA TYR A 197 -1.57 5.27 5.70
C TYR A 197 -1.77 6.01 4.38
N PRO A 198 -0.90 6.96 4.02
CA PRO A 198 -0.97 7.70 2.75
C PRO A 198 -0.43 6.85 1.59
N VAL A 199 -1.21 5.89 1.08
CA VAL A 199 -0.80 4.99 -0.02
C VAL A 199 -0.41 5.74 -1.29
N CYS A 200 -1.12 6.82 -1.62
CA CYS A 200 -0.88 7.61 -2.82
C CYS A 200 -0.74 9.09 -2.46
N PRO A 201 0.47 9.53 -2.05
CA PRO A 201 0.77 10.96 -1.94
C PRO A 201 0.39 11.68 -3.23
N GLY A 202 -0.15 12.90 -3.12
CA GLY A 202 -0.78 13.63 -4.23
C GLY A 202 -2.32 13.50 -4.25
N THR A 203 -2.88 12.50 -3.59
CA THR A 203 -4.31 12.49 -3.22
C THR A 203 -4.54 13.20 -1.88
N ASP A 204 -5.80 13.42 -1.52
CA ASP A 204 -6.18 13.85 -0.17
C ASP A 204 -6.54 12.67 0.75
N GLN A 205 -6.19 11.42 0.41
CA GLN A 205 -6.70 10.23 1.09
C GLN A 205 -5.65 9.50 1.94
N TYR A 206 -6.10 9.05 3.12
CA TYR A 206 -5.38 8.10 3.97
C TYR A 206 -6.15 6.78 4.02
N VAL A 207 -5.55 5.71 3.52
CA VAL A 207 -6.17 4.40 3.42
C VAL A 207 -6.20 3.73 4.78
N MET A 208 -7.35 3.17 5.16
CA MET A 208 -7.56 2.57 6.47
C MET A 208 -6.70 1.30 6.66
N GLY A 209 -6.09 1.19 7.82
CA GLY A 209 -5.51 -0.02 8.37
C GLY A 209 -6.31 -0.48 9.59
N THR A 210 -5.61 -0.64 10.71
CA THR A 210 -6.20 -0.88 12.04
C THR A 210 -5.39 -0.15 13.11
N PRO A 211 -6.01 0.52 14.09
CA PRO A 211 -5.28 1.26 15.11
C PRO A 211 -4.52 0.30 16.03
N TYR A 212 -3.39 0.76 16.57
CA TYR A 212 -2.59 -0.03 17.51
C TYR A 212 -2.93 0.27 18.98
N PHE A 213 -3.23 1.54 19.29
CA PHE A 213 -3.57 1.96 20.64
C PHE A 213 -5.07 2.02 20.88
N LYS A 214 -5.48 1.96 22.15
CA LYS A 214 -6.89 2.17 22.55
C LYS A 214 -7.37 3.61 22.34
N GLN A 215 -6.45 4.58 22.43
CA GLN A 215 -6.75 5.98 22.22
C GLN A 215 -5.53 6.73 21.72
N MET A 216 -5.73 7.62 20.76
CA MET A 216 -4.72 8.58 20.29
C MET A 216 -5.35 9.96 20.11
N LYS A 217 -4.53 10.99 20.28
CA LYS A 217 -4.88 12.38 19.98
C LYS A 217 -3.79 12.99 19.10
N LEU A 218 -4.18 13.56 17.98
CA LEU A 218 -3.29 14.33 17.11
C LEU A 218 -3.63 15.81 17.30
N HIS A 219 -2.67 16.59 17.79
CA HIS A 219 -2.79 18.04 17.88
C HIS A 219 -2.25 18.66 16.59
N LEU A 220 -3.13 19.32 15.84
CA LEU A 220 -2.80 19.89 14.55
C LEU A 220 -2.31 21.32 14.70
N GLU A 221 -1.47 21.77 13.77
CA GLU A 221 -0.93 23.15 13.77
C GLU A 221 -2.02 24.21 13.70
N ASN A 222 -3.18 23.91 13.09
CA ASN A 222 -4.33 24.82 13.04
C ASN A 222 -5.13 24.90 14.36
N GLY A 223 -4.60 24.34 15.45
CA GLY A 223 -5.19 24.32 16.78
C GLY A 223 -6.32 23.29 16.97
N LYS A 224 -6.72 22.58 15.91
CA LYS A 224 -7.72 21.51 16.01
C LYS A 224 -7.09 20.21 16.50
N THR A 225 -7.93 19.28 16.94
CA THR A 225 -7.48 17.97 17.43
C THR A 225 -8.27 16.86 16.74
N VAL A 226 -7.56 15.83 16.28
CA VAL A 226 -8.15 14.55 15.87
C VAL A 226 -8.07 13.60 17.06
N GLN A 227 -9.19 12.98 17.41
CA GLN A 227 -9.30 11.98 18.48
C GLN A 227 -9.64 10.63 17.85
N ILE A 228 -8.78 9.65 18.06
CA ILE A 228 -8.98 8.27 17.61
C ILE A 228 -9.26 7.42 18.85
N SER A 229 -10.38 6.72 18.87
CA SER A 229 -10.84 5.91 20.01
C SER A 229 -11.20 4.51 19.56
N ALA A 230 -10.50 3.52 20.11
CA ALA A 230 -10.66 2.10 19.87
C ALA A 230 -10.59 1.34 21.21
N PRO A 231 -11.51 1.57 22.16
CA PRO A 231 -11.36 1.11 23.55
C PRO A 231 -11.27 -0.42 23.68
N GLY A 232 -11.85 -1.15 22.73
CA GLY A 232 -11.78 -2.61 22.66
C GLY A 232 -10.49 -3.17 22.06
N ASN A 233 -9.52 -2.34 21.66
CA ASN A 233 -8.27 -2.78 21.03
C ASN A 233 -7.43 -3.63 22.00
N SER A 234 -6.96 -4.77 21.51
CA SER A 234 -6.06 -5.71 22.19
C SER A 234 -5.32 -6.55 21.13
N ASP A 235 -4.47 -7.48 21.56
CA ASP A 235 -3.73 -8.39 20.68
C ASP A 235 -4.69 -9.32 19.91
N GLU A 236 -5.81 -9.69 20.54
CA GLU A 236 -6.89 -10.46 19.94
C GLU A 236 -7.81 -9.58 19.08
N ASN A 237 -8.22 -8.42 19.60
CA ASN A 237 -9.22 -7.54 18.98
C ASN A 237 -8.60 -6.59 17.95
N ARG A 238 -8.11 -7.16 16.85
CA ARG A 238 -7.43 -6.43 15.76
C ARG A 238 -8.31 -5.97 14.61
N TYR A 239 -9.54 -6.46 14.50
CA TYR A 239 -10.42 -6.15 13.38
C TYR A 239 -11.38 -5.00 13.68
N ILE A 240 -11.63 -4.14 12.68
CA ILE A 240 -12.62 -3.06 12.79
C ILE A 240 -14.00 -3.63 12.43
N ALA A 241 -14.85 -3.85 13.43
CA ALA A 241 -16.23 -4.28 13.22
C ALA A 241 -17.11 -3.15 12.68
N SER A 242 -16.95 -1.93 13.21
CA SER A 242 -17.61 -0.73 12.70
C SER A 242 -16.81 0.53 13.04
N MET A 243 -17.06 1.61 12.31
CA MET A 243 -16.38 2.89 12.51
C MET A 243 -17.35 4.05 12.37
N THR A 244 -17.13 5.10 13.15
CA THR A 244 -17.82 6.39 13.01
C THR A 244 -16.81 7.52 12.96
N VAL A 245 -17.14 8.57 12.20
CA VAL A 245 -16.41 9.83 12.17
C VAL A 245 -17.39 10.94 12.50
N ASN A 246 -17.12 11.69 13.57
CA ASN A 246 -18.01 12.75 14.08
C ASN A 246 -19.45 12.26 14.30
N GLY A 247 -19.60 11.04 14.84
CA GLY A 247 -20.89 10.41 15.15
C GLY A 247 -21.62 9.78 13.95
N LYS A 248 -21.11 9.93 12.72
CA LYS A 248 -21.69 9.34 11.51
C LYS A 248 -20.97 8.05 11.15
N THR A 249 -21.73 7.00 10.80
CA THR A 249 -21.16 5.73 10.34
C THR A 249 -20.30 5.93 9.10
N LEU A 250 -19.08 5.37 9.12
CA LEU A 250 -18.17 5.36 7.98
C LEU A 250 -17.82 3.93 7.57
N THR A 251 -18.26 3.53 6.38
CA THR A 251 -17.95 2.22 5.78
C THR A 251 -16.76 2.25 4.84
N ARG A 252 -16.46 3.41 4.26
CA ARG A 252 -15.34 3.57 3.34
C ARG A 252 -14.00 3.30 4.01
N ASN A 253 -13.06 2.82 3.20
CA ASN A 253 -11.73 2.37 3.58
C ASN A 253 -10.69 3.50 3.50
N TYR A 254 -11.12 4.76 3.61
CA TYR A 254 -10.21 5.89 3.66
C TYR A 254 -10.82 7.06 4.45
N LEU A 255 -9.93 7.88 5.00
CA LEU A 255 -10.21 9.21 5.55
C LEU A 255 -9.66 10.25 4.60
N THR A 256 -10.28 11.43 4.54
CA THR A 256 -9.71 12.53 3.75
C THR A 256 -8.92 13.51 4.62
N HIS A 257 -7.92 14.15 4.03
CA HIS A 257 -7.11 15.16 4.68
C HIS A 257 -7.98 16.31 5.19
N LYS A 258 -8.99 16.73 4.42
CA LYS A 258 -9.96 17.74 4.85
C LYS A 258 -10.74 17.34 6.09
N GLU A 259 -11.08 16.07 6.27
CA GLU A 259 -11.77 15.61 7.49
C GLU A 259 -10.86 15.70 8.71
N LEU A 260 -9.62 15.23 8.56
CA LEU A 260 -8.62 15.28 9.64
C LEU A 260 -8.32 16.73 10.02
N MET A 261 -8.05 17.59 9.04
CA MET A 261 -7.74 19.01 9.25
C MET A 261 -8.91 19.80 9.84
N ASN A 262 -10.14 19.28 9.78
CA ASN A 262 -11.30 19.89 10.44
C ASN A 262 -11.46 19.52 11.91
N GLY A 263 -10.58 18.68 12.45
CA GLY A 263 -10.78 18.02 13.73
C GLY A 263 -11.81 16.91 13.58
N ALA A 264 -11.43 15.69 13.93
CA ALA A 264 -12.27 14.51 13.76
C ALA A 264 -12.31 13.69 15.05
N LYS A 265 -13.50 13.22 15.42
CA LYS A 265 -13.68 12.18 16.44
C LYS A 265 -13.97 10.86 15.73
N ILE A 266 -12.94 10.03 15.66
CA ILE A 266 -12.97 8.72 15.01
C ILE A 266 -13.15 7.67 16.10
N THR A 267 -14.25 6.90 16.04
CA THR A 267 -14.50 5.82 17.00
C THR A 267 -14.63 4.51 16.26
N MET A 268 -13.83 3.52 16.66
CA MET A 268 -13.76 2.20 16.06
C MET A 268 -14.20 1.15 17.07
N LYS A 269 -15.16 0.30 16.69
CA LYS A 269 -15.52 -0.89 17.44
C LYS A 269 -14.60 -2.02 17.01
N MET A 270 -13.71 -2.43 17.90
CA MET A 270 -12.76 -3.52 17.65
C MET A 270 -13.41 -4.90 17.88
N SER A 271 -12.88 -5.93 17.23
CA SER A 271 -13.37 -7.31 17.28
C SER A 271 -12.22 -8.30 17.06
N SER A 272 -12.32 -9.47 17.66
CA SER A 272 -11.41 -10.61 17.42
C SER A 272 -11.73 -11.38 16.14
N THR A 273 -12.91 -11.14 15.55
CA THR A 273 -13.33 -11.75 14.28
C THR A 273 -13.56 -10.68 13.20
N PRO A 274 -13.22 -10.96 11.94
CA PRO A 274 -13.34 -9.99 10.86
C PRO A 274 -14.81 -9.77 10.47
N ASN A 275 -15.20 -8.51 10.29
CA ASN A 275 -16.47 -8.16 9.63
C ASN A 275 -16.26 -8.19 8.11
N LYS A 276 -16.70 -9.28 7.47
CA LYS A 276 -16.55 -9.48 6.01
C LYS A 276 -17.56 -8.69 5.16
N GLN A 277 -18.40 -7.87 5.80
CA GLN A 277 -19.45 -7.07 5.14
C GLN A 277 -19.12 -5.57 5.17
N ARG A 278 -18.08 -5.14 5.91
CA ARG A 278 -17.66 -3.74 5.99
C ARG A 278 -16.60 -3.43 4.94
N GLY A 279 -16.77 -2.34 4.21
CA GLY A 279 -15.75 -1.81 3.32
C GLY A 279 -15.55 -2.65 2.06
N VAL A 280 -16.62 -3.27 1.56
CA VAL A 280 -16.59 -4.21 0.43
C VAL A 280 -17.29 -3.69 -0.82
N ARG A 281 -17.99 -2.56 -0.73
CA ARG A 281 -18.70 -1.97 -1.88
C ARG A 281 -17.73 -1.08 -2.64
N GLU A 282 -17.93 -0.93 -3.95
CA GLU A 282 -17.06 -0.06 -4.77
C GLU A 282 -16.99 1.38 -4.25
N SER A 283 -18.09 1.91 -3.70
CA SER A 283 -18.14 3.24 -3.09
C SER A 283 -17.36 3.38 -1.78
N ASP A 284 -16.94 2.25 -1.19
CA ASP A 284 -16.09 2.22 0.00
C ASP A 284 -14.60 2.24 -0.37
N PHE A 285 -14.21 2.04 -1.63
CA PHE A 285 -12.79 1.94 -2.03
C PHE A 285 -12.11 3.30 -2.15
N PRO A 286 -10.79 3.38 -1.90
CA PRO A 286 -10.04 4.62 -2.10
C PRO A 286 -9.85 4.96 -3.59
N TYR A 287 -9.23 6.11 -3.85
CA TYR A 287 -8.98 6.67 -5.16
C TYR A 287 -8.26 5.71 -6.11
N SER A 288 -8.67 5.66 -7.37
CA SER A 288 -7.87 5.06 -8.44
C SER A 288 -8.08 5.84 -9.72
N PHE A 289 -7.00 6.12 -10.44
CA PHE A 289 -7.03 6.98 -11.62
C PHE A 289 -7.96 6.44 -12.72
N SER A 290 -8.01 5.12 -12.94
CA SER A 290 -8.94 4.48 -13.90
C SER A 290 -10.43 4.61 -13.52
N LYS A 291 -10.78 5.13 -12.35
CA LYS A 291 -12.16 5.52 -11.98
C LYS A 291 -12.44 7.01 -12.23
N GLU A 292 -11.40 7.84 -12.32
CA GLU A 292 -11.51 9.28 -12.58
C GLU A 292 -11.66 9.57 -14.08
N VAL A 293 -10.83 8.93 -14.91
CA VAL A 293 -10.77 9.22 -16.37
C VAL A 293 -11.74 8.38 -17.21
N ARG A 294 -12.84 7.89 -16.61
CA ARG A 294 -13.88 7.14 -17.33
C ARG A 294 -14.81 8.03 -18.11
#